data_AF-A0A496USB2-F1
#
_entry.id   AF-A0A496USB2-F1
#
_cell.length_a   1.000
_cell.length_b   1.000
_cell.length_c   1.000
_cell.angle_alpha   90.00
_cell.angle_beta   90.00
_cell.angle_gamma   90.00
#
_symmetry.space_group_name_H-M   'P 1'
#
loop_
_entity.id
_entity.type
_entity.pdbx_description
1 polymer ?
#
loop_
_entity_poly.entity_id
_entity_poly.type
_entity_poly.pdbx_seq_one_letter_code
_entity_poly.pdbx_strand_id
1 'polypeptide(L)'
;RVDTTRTVEFAGVAYEALTSEVTGGEYVRFLDQPEMFELEWWDTLRPGVTAQLPEAYLVPPEWTDVLRRLDDHGVTYRRLAASVELEVRTWRFSDAQWGQQPYEGHHTVEFESESFTETRLFPAGTAVVDLNQRTARVAAHLLEPRAPDSLVQWGLFDAIFSRVEYVESYVIEAMIPQLLADNPQWAAELEEAKAADPEFAADPWAIRYWFYERTPWYDQRVNIYPVGYLDDRADVDSLPLK
;
A
#
# COMPACT_ATOMS: atom_id res chain seq x y z
N ARG A 1 5.80 -5.42 -21.88
CA ARG A 1 6.97 -5.23 -22.77
C ARG A 1 6.44 -4.95 -24.18
N VAL A 2 7.07 -4.10 -24.98
CA VAL A 2 6.68 -3.86 -26.38
C VAL A 2 7.70 -4.53 -27.29
N ASP A 3 7.24 -5.15 -28.38
CA ASP A 3 8.08 -5.89 -29.35
C ASP A 3 8.79 -4.98 -30.37
N THR A 4 8.92 -3.69 -30.08
CA THR A 4 9.58 -2.74 -30.99
C THR A 4 10.91 -2.32 -30.41
N THR A 5 11.99 -2.71 -31.09
CA THR A 5 13.37 -2.36 -30.78
C THR A 5 13.95 -1.53 -31.92
N ARG A 6 15.00 -0.76 -31.63
CA ARG A 6 15.90 -0.26 -32.66
C ARG A 6 17.34 -0.55 -32.27
N THR A 7 18.16 -0.87 -33.25
CA THR A 7 19.60 -1.06 -33.04
C THR A 7 20.27 0.29 -32.85
N VAL A 8 21.14 0.39 -31.85
CA VAL A 8 22.03 1.53 -31.64
C VAL A 8 23.48 1.06 -31.58
N GLU A 9 24.37 1.87 -32.13
CA GLU A 9 25.80 1.72 -31.93
C GLU A 9 26.17 2.27 -30.55
N PHE A 10 26.65 1.40 -29.66
CA PHE A 10 27.09 1.74 -28.32
C PHE A 10 28.61 1.60 -28.23
N ALA A 11 29.28 2.72 -27.98
CA ALA A 11 30.72 2.72 -27.74
C ALA A 11 31.00 2.13 -26.35
N GLY A 12 31.60 0.94 -26.33
CA GLY A 12 31.96 0.23 -25.12
C GLY A 12 33.43 -0.18 -25.10
N VAL A 13 33.73 -1.11 -24.21
CA VAL A 13 35.06 -1.68 -24.02
C VAL A 13 34.95 -3.17 -24.29
N ALA A 14 35.87 -3.70 -25.11
CA ALA A 14 35.90 -5.10 -25.47
C ALA A 14 36.00 -5.99 -24.23
N TYR A 15 35.42 -7.19 -24.29
CA TYR A 15 35.45 -8.11 -23.16
C TYR A 15 35.43 -9.57 -23.58
N GLU A 16 35.88 -10.43 -22.66
CA GLU A 16 35.81 -11.89 -22.81
C GLU A 16 34.97 -12.49 -21.67
N ALA A 17 34.03 -13.37 -22.01
CA ALA A 17 33.35 -14.20 -21.03
C ALA A 17 34.21 -15.43 -20.71
N LEU A 18 34.55 -15.62 -19.44
CA LEU A 18 35.41 -16.70 -18.97
C LEU A 18 34.69 -17.49 -17.88
N THR A 19 34.99 -18.78 -17.77
CA THR A 19 34.54 -19.60 -16.64
C THR A 19 35.59 -19.57 -15.54
N SER A 20 35.16 -19.26 -14.31
CA SER A 20 36.01 -19.30 -13.12
C SER A 20 36.38 -20.75 -12.79
N GLU A 21 37.67 -21.05 -12.70
CA GLU A 21 38.13 -22.39 -12.26
C GLU A 21 37.81 -22.67 -10.78
N VAL A 22 37.63 -21.62 -9.98
CA VAL A 22 37.39 -21.74 -8.53
C VAL A 22 35.90 -21.91 -8.23
N THR A 23 35.05 -21.14 -8.90
CA THR A 23 33.61 -21.11 -8.60
C THR A 23 32.76 -21.84 -9.64
N GLY A 24 33.32 -22.12 -10.82
CA GLY A 24 32.58 -22.64 -11.98
C GLY A 24 31.65 -21.63 -12.65
N GLY A 25 31.53 -20.41 -12.11
CA GLY A 25 30.66 -19.37 -12.65
C GLY A 25 31.28 -18.62 -13.83
N GLU A 26 30.42 -18.10 -14.71
CA GLU A 26 30.86 -17.19 -15.79
C GLU A 26 31.14 -15.79 -15.24
N TYR A 27 32.20 -15.16 -15.74
CA TYR A 27 32.52 -13.76 -15.45
C TYR A 27 33.06 -13.05 -16.69
N VAL A 28 32.94 -11.73 -16.69
CA VAL A 28 33.42 -10.87 -17.77
C VAL A 28 34.80 -10.31 -17.40
N ARG A 29 35.77 -10.47 -18.30
CA ARG A 29 37.07 -9.78 -18.26
C ARG A 29 37.08 -8.67 -19.31
N PHE A 30 37.08 -7.42 -18.86
CA PHE A 30 37.26 -6.27 -19.75
C PHE A 30 38.70 -6.23 -20.29
N LEU A 31 38.82 -5.94 -21.58
CA LEU A 31 40.08 -5.68 -22.29
C LEU A 31 40.32 -4.17 -22.35
N ASP A 32 41.52 -3.73 -22.72
CA ASP A 32 41.87 -2.30 -22.78
C ASP A 32 41.68 -1.71 -24.20
N GLN A 33 40.63 -2.17 -24.89
CA GLN A 33 40.38 -1.88 -26.31
C GLN A 33 38.94 -1.37 -26.47
N PRO A 34 38.73 -0.23 -27.16
CA PRO A 34 37.38 0.22 -27.46
C PRO A 34 36.72 -0.72 -28.47
N GLU A 35 35.43 -0.99 -28.28
CA GLU A 35 34.62 -1.80 -29.19
C GLU A 35 33.25 -1.16 -29.38
N MET A 36 32.75 -1.20 -30.61
CA MET A 36 31.40 -0.73 -30.94
C MET A 36 30.45 -1.91 -30.90
N PHE A 37 29.44 -1.83 -30.05
CA PHE A 37 28.41 -2.84 -29.91
C PHE A 37 27.15 -2.40 -30.63
N GLU A 38 26.53 -3.30 -31.39
CA GLU A 38 25.17 -3.12 -31.87
C GLU A 38 24.21 -3.66 -30.80
N LEU A 39 23.59 -2.76 -30.05
CA LEU A 39 22.66 -3.12 -28.99
C LEU A 39 21.22 -2.86 -29.43
N GLU A 40 20.32 -3.78 -29.08
CA GLU A 40 18.90 -3.49 -29.14
C GLU A 40 18.53 -2.49 -28.04
N TRP A 41 18.00 -1.34 -28.45
CA TRP A 41 17.47 -0.35 -27.51
C TRP A 41 15.96 -0.47 -27.42
N TRP A 42 15.47 -0.85 -26.25
CA TRP A 42 14.04 -0.83 -25.89
C TRP A 42 13.66 0.56 -25.38
N ASP A 43 13.44 1.52 -26.27
CA ASP A 43 13.09 2.91 -25.91
C ASP A 43 11.58 3.17 -25.81
N THR A 44 10.74 2.18 -26.15
CA THR A 44 9.28 2.29 -26.05
C THR A 44 8.78 1.68 -24.75
N LEU A 45 8.35 2.53 -23.82
CA LEU A 45 7.73 2.12 -22.56
C LEU A 45 6.20 2.11 -22.72
N ARG A 46 5.56 1.00 -22.36
CA ARG A 46 4.11 0.93 -22.13
C ARG A 46 3.86 0.84 -20.62
N PRO A 47 2.94 1.65 -20.07
CA PRO A 47 2.63 1.58 -18.64
C PRO A 47 2.05 0.20 -18.32
N GLY A 48 2.67 -0.50 -17.38
CA GLY A 48 2.15 -1.77 -16.86
C GLY A 48 1.00 -1.56 -15.86
N VAL A 49 0.97 -0.40 -15.20
CA VAL A 49 -0.07 0.03 -14.26
C VAL A 49 -0.36 1.51 -14.52
N THR A 50 -1.64 1.89 -14.42
CA THR A 50 -2.07 3.30 -14.49
C THR A 50 -2.90 3.62 -13.25
N ALA A 51 -2.76 4.83 -12.73
CA ALA A 51 -3.58 5.36 -11.64
C ALA A 51 -4.24 6.66 -12.07
N GLN A 52 -5.47 6.88 -11.62
CA GLN A 52 -6.16 8.17 -11.74
C GLN A 52 -5.80 9.02 -10.52
N LEU A 53 -5.03 10.08 -10.77
CA LEU A 53 -4.59 10.98 -9.71
C LEU A 53 -5.79 11.77 -9.15
N PRO A 54 -5.87 11.94 -7.82
CA PRO A 54 -6.85 12.82 -7.20
C PRO A 54 -6.48 14.30 -7.38
N GLU A 55 -7.35 15.21 -6.95
CA GLU A 55 -7.03 16.63 -6.86
C GLU A 55 -6.13 16.93 -5.65
N ALA A 56 -6.26 16.17 -4.56
CA ALA A 56 -5.36 16.20 -3.43
C ALA A 56 -5.27 14.87 -2.66
N TYR A 57 -4.12 14.63 -2.02
CA TYR A 57 -3.97 13.58 -1.01
C TYR A 57 -4.12 14.16 0.41
N LEU A 58 -4.72 13.39 1.30
CA LEU A 58 -4.86 13.67 2.73
C LEU A 58 -4.00 12.68 3.53
N VAL A 59 -2.92 13.16 4.14
CA VAL A 59 -2.01 12.34 4.94
C VAL A 59 -2.16 12.70 6.43
N PRO A 60 -2.70 11.80 7.27
CA PRO A 60 -2.89 12.07 8.69
C PRO A 60 -1.58 12.42 9.42
N PRO A 61 -1.62 13.29 10.45
CA PRO A 61 -0.42 13.84 11.09
C PRO A 61 0.44 12.81 11.83
N GLU A 62 -0.14 11.67 12.24
CA GLU A 62 0.55 10.57 12.91
C GLU A 62 1.60 9.89 12.00
N TRP A 63 1.46 9.96 10.67
CA TRP A 63 2.39 9.39 9.70
C TRP A 63 3.60 10.29 9.48
N THR A 64 4.33 10.57 10.57
CA THR A 64 5.43 11.53 10.61
C THR A 64 6.57 11.17 9.65
N ASP A 65 6.93 9.89 9.53
CA ASP A 65 7.95 9.45 8.58
C ASP A 65 7.54 9.65 7.13
N VAL A 66 6.27 9.41 6.81
CA VAL A 66 5.72 9.66 5.46
C VAL A 66 5.79 11.15 5.15
N LEU A 67 5.36 12.01 6.07
CA LEU A 67 5.44 13.46 5.92
C LEU A 67 6.89 13.93 5.75
N ARG A 68 7.83 13.36 6.50
CA ARG A 68 9.27 13.64 6.33
C ARG A 68 9.77 13.25 4.94
N ARG A 69 9.32 12.12 4.38
CA ARG A 69 9.68 11.75 2.98
C ARG A 69 9.11 12.74 1.97
N LEU A 70 7.89 13.22 2.16
CA LEU A 70 7.32 14.28 1.33
C LEU A 70 8.19 15.55 1.39
N ASP A 71 8.62 15.93 2.59
CA ASP A 71 9.51 17.09 2.81
C ASP A 71 10.89 16.89 2.13
N ASP A 72 11.50 15.71 2.27
CA ASP A 72 12.79 15.36 1.64
C ASP A 72 12.75 15.51 0.11
N HIS A 73 11.57 15.28 -0.50
CA HIS A 73 11.33 15.42 -1.93
C HIS A 73 10.81 16.80 -2.36
N GLY A 74 10.67 17.75 -1.42
CA GLY A 74 10.15 19.09 -1.68
C GLY A 74 8.67 19.12 -2.09
N VAL A 75 7.90 18.11 -1.69
CA VAL A 75 6.44 18.12 -1.85
C VAL A 75 5.86 19.10 -0.86
N THR A 76 5.13 20.09 -1.36
CA THR A 76 4.49 21.11 -0.52
C THR A 76 3.08 20.68 -0.15
N TYR A 77 2.64 21.03 1.06
CA TYR A 77 1.29 20.75 1.53
C TYR A 77 0.85 21.81 2.55
N ARG A 78 -0.46 22.01 2.66
CA ARG A 78 -1.09 22.81 3.74
C ARG A 78 -1.61 21.85 4.80
N ARG A 79 -1.99 22.34 5.98
CA ARG A 79 -2.56 21.48 7.02
C ARG A 79 -4.00 21.85 7.34
N LEU A 80 -4.82 20.86 7.68
CA LEU A 80 -6.16 21.12 8.22
C LEU A 80 -6.06 21.93 9.52
N ALA A 81 -6.83 23.00 9.61
CA ALA A 81 -6.89 23.88 10.78
C ALA A 81 -7.72 23.26 11.93
N ALA A 82 -8.74 22.47 11.58
CA ALA A 82 -9.61 21.74 12.50
C ALA A 82 -9.88 20.34 11.95
N SER A 83 -10.43 19.44 12.78
CA SER A 83 -10.87 18.12 12.29
C SER A 83 -12.07 18.28 11.37
N VAL A 84 -12.09 17.53 10.27
CA VAL A 84 -13.16 17.58 9.25
C VAL A 84 -13.53 16.17 8.84
N GLU A 85 -14.82 15.91 8.72
CA GLU A 85 -15.34 14.68 8.15
C GLU A 85 -15.49 14.87 6.63
N LEU A 86 -14.88 13.98 5.86
CA LEU A 86 -14.79 14.07 4.40
C LEU A 86 -15.14 12.73 3.78
N GLU A 87 -15.87 12.75 2.67
CA GLU A 87 -15.96 11.61 1.77
C GLU A 87 -14.68 11.56 0.94
N VAL A 88 -14.00 10.41 0.97
CA VAL A 88 -12.70 10.23 0.31
C VAL A 88 -12.66 8.88 -0.37
N ARG A 89 -11.93 8.81 -1.48
CA ARG A 89 -11.45 7.54 -1.99
C ARG A 89 -10.23 7.08 -1.19
N THR A 90 -10.14 5.80 -0.92
CA THR A 90 -8.98 5.16 -0.27
C THR A 90 -8.85 3.73 -0.78
N TRP A 91 -7.93 2.96 -0.20
CA TRP A 91 -7.62 1.59 -0.60
C TRP A 91 -7.77 0.63 0.57
N ARG A 92 -8.25 -0.57 0.28
CA ARG A 92 -8.13 -1.74 1.14
C ARG A 92 -7.07 -2.66 0.57
N PHE A 93 -6.25 -3.20 1.45
CA PHE A 93 -5.22 -4.18 1.09
C PHE A 93 -5.64 -5.60 1.47
N SER A 94 -5.19 -6.56 0.68
CA SER A 94 -5.31 -8.00 0.95
C SER A 94 -4.01 -8.71 0.59
N ASP A 95 -3.84 -9.92 1.10
CA ASP A 95 -2.70 -10.79 0.78
C ASP A 95 -1.33 -10.13 0.97
N ALA A 96 -1.18 -9.35 2.05
CA ALA A 96 0.06 -8.68 2.38
C ALA A 96 1.19 -9.68 2.71
N GLN A 97 2.32 -9.56 2.01
CA GLN A 97 3.49 -10.43 2.14
C GLN A 97 4.76 -9.59 2.26
N TRP A 98 5.50 -9.78 3.35
CA TRP A 98 6.75 -9.06 3.59
C TRP A 98 7.94 -9.83 3.03
N GLY A 99 8.92 -9.07 2.53
CA GLY A 99 10.22 -9.60 2.17
C GLY A 99 10.88 -10.28 3.37
N GLN A 100 11.45 -11.47 3.15
CA GLN A 100 12.10 -12.26 4.21
C GLN A 100 13.46 -11.69 4.64
N GLN A 101 14.01 -10.77 3.87
CA GLN A 101 15.29 -10.11 4.15
C GLN A 101 15.10 -8.60 3.96
N PRO A 102 15.83 -7.77 4.73
CA PRO A 102 15.78 -6.34 4.54
C PRO A 102 16.40 -5.95 3.20
N TYR A 103 15.80 -4.95 2.55
CA TYR A 103 16.31 -4.27 1.36
C TYR A 103 16.51 -2.80 1.68
N GLU A 104 17.76 -2.32 1.59
CA GLU A 104 18.14 -0.94 1.92
C GLU A 104 17.69 -0.45 3.32
N GLY A 105 17.57 -1.37 4.28
CA GLY A 105 17.13 -1.07 5.65
C GLY A 105 15.62 -1.12 5.87
N HIS A 106 14.84 -1.54 4.87
CA HIS A 106 13.39 -1.69 4.93
C HIS A 106 12.97 -3.15 4.72
N HIS A 107 11.81 -3.54 5.23
CA HIS A 107 11.13 -4.77 4.79
C HIS A 107 10.03 -4.36 3.83
N THR A 108 10.22 -4.65 2.54
CA THR A 108 9.22 -4.32 1.54
C THR A 108 8.00 -5.22 1.70
N VAL A 109 6.83 -4.71 1.35
CA VAL A 109 5.56 -5.45 1.39
C VAL A 109 4.89 -5.44 0.02
N GLU A 110 4.49 -6.63 -0.42
CA GLU A 110 3.64 -6.84 -1.58
C GLU A 110 2.21 -7.10 -1.11
N PHE A 111 1.21 -6.65 -1.87
CA PHE A 111 -0.20 -6.79 -1.51
C PHE A 111 -1.09 -6.65 -2.75
N GLU A 112 -2.30 -7.18 -2.65
CA GLU A 112 -3.42 -6.79 -3.51
C GLU A 112 -4.07 -5.50 -2.97
N SER A 113 -4.70 -4.72 -3.85
CA SER A 113 -5.31 -3.44 -3.46
C SER A 113 -6.60 -3.16 -4.25
N GLU A 114 -7.64 -2.78 -3.52
CA GLU A 114 -8.94 -2.40 -4.08
C GLU A 114 -9.34 -1.01 -3.55
N SER A 115 -9.70 -0.10 -4.45
CA SER A 115 -10.13 1.24 -4.07
C SER A 115 -11.61 1.27 -3.70
N PHE A 116 -11.98 2.00 -2.66
CA PHE A 116 -13.36 2.25 -2.27
C PHE A 116 -13.53 3.67 -1.74
N THR A 117 -14.77 4.12 -1.59
CA THR A 117 -15.10 5.43 -1.02
C THR A 117 -15.59 5.25 0.41
N GLU A 118 -15.11 6.10 1.33
CA GLU A 118 -15.60 6.15 2.71
C GLU A 118 -15.75 7.60 3.19
N THR A 119 -16.68 7.82 4.11
CA THR A 119 -16.71 9.05 4.91
C THR A 119 -15.84 8.84 6.14
N ARG A 120 -14.86 9.71 6.36
CA ARG A 120 -13.90 9.62 7.46
C ARG A 120 -13.61 10.97 8.08
N LEU A 121 -13.49 10.98 9.41
CA LEU A 121 -12.94 12.10 10.15
C LEU A 121 -11.41 12.16 9.98
N PHE A 122 -10.92 13.28 9.46
CA PHE A 122 -9.50 13.62 9.43
C PHE A 122 -9.20 14.62 10.55
N PRO A 123 -8.20 14.37 11.40
CA PRO A 123 -7.88 15.28 12.49
C PRO A 123 -7.23 16.58 12.01
N ALA A 124 -7.31 17.62 12.83
CA ALA A 124 -6.53 18.84 12.65
C ALA A 124 -5.03 18.50 12.50
N GLY A 125 -4.33 19.18 11.58
CA GLY A 125 -2.93 18.91 11.28
C GLY A 125 -2.69 17.91 10.16
N THR A 126 -3.72 17.19 9.68
CA THR A 126 -3.67 16.37 8.45
C THR A 126 -3.09 17.20 7.31
N ALA A 127 -2.07 16.67 6.65
CA ALA A 127 -1.46 17.30 5.50
C ALA A 127 -2.35 17.14 4.26
N VAL A 128 -2.59 18.24 3.56
CA VAL A 128 -3.34 18.31 2.32
C VAL A 128 -2.35 18.62 1.20
N VAL A 129 -2.00 17.57 0.47
CA VAL A 129 -1.05 17.59 -0.65
C VAL A 129 -1.83 17.86 -1.93
N ASP A 130 -2.00 19.13 -2.26
CA ASP A 130 -2.68 19.56 -3.50
C ASP A 130 -1.82 19.19 -4.72
N LEU A 131 -2.39 18.49 -5.71
CA LEU A 131 -1.64 18.09 -6.90
C LEU A 131 -1.48 19.19 -7.95
N ASN A 132 -2.02 20.39 -7.71
CA ASN A 132 -1.70 21.59 -8.49
C ASN A 132 -0.33 22.16 -8.09
N GLN A 133 0.72 21.33 -8.16
CA GLN A 133 2.10 21.70 -7.86
C GLN A 133 3.11 20.94 -8.74
N ARG A 134 4.32 21.49 -8.88
CA ARG A 134 5.38 20.92 -9.73
C ARG A 134 5.77 19.49 -9.35
N THR A 135 5.67 19.14 -8.07
CA THR A 135 6.04 17.84 -7.51
C THR A 135 4.89 16.81 -7.50
N ALA A 136 3.77 17.09 -8.17
CA ALA A 136 2.58 16.22 -8.18
C ALA A 136 2.89 14.76 -8.57
N ARG A 137 3.73 14.55 -9.59
CA ARG A 137 4.16 13.20 -9.98
C ARG A 137 4.97 12.50 -8.90
N VAL A 138 5.82 13.24 -8.18
CA VAL A 138 6.59 12.69 -7.06
C VAL A 138 5.66 12.30 -5.92
N ALA A 139 4.71 13.16 -5.57
CA ALA A 139 3.68 12.83 -4.58
C ALA A 139 2.90 11.56 -4.96
N ALA A 140 2.51 11.43 -6.24
CA ALA A 140 1.85 10.22 -6.74
C ALA A 140 2.75 8.98 -6.63
N HIS A 141 4.03 9.07 -7.01
CA HIS A 141 4.96 7.95 -6.89
C HIS A 141 5.15 7.47 -5.44
N LEU A 142 5.06 8.38 -4.48
CA LEU A 142 5.20 8.07 -3.05
C LEU A 142 3.89 7.58 -2.42
N LEU A 143 2.74 8.13 -2.81
CA LEU A 143 1.47 7.94 -2.11
C LEU A 143 0.51 6.96 -2.81
N GLU A 144 0.68 6.66 -4.09
CA GLU A 144 -0.09 5.62 -4.78
C GLU A 144 0.37 4.22 -4.36
N PRO A 145 -0.52 3.30 -3.92
CA PRO A 145 -0.12 1.99 -3.42
C PRO A 145 0.64 1.13 -4.42
N ARG A 146 0.33 1.28 -5.71
CA ARG A 146 0.93 0.47 -6.80
C ARG A 146 2.03 1.20 -7.57
N ALA A 147 2.48 2.36 -7.10
CA ALA A 147 3.61 3.05 -7.69
C ALA A 147 4.93 2.32 -7.39
N PRO A 148 5.96 2.44 -8.26
CA PRO A 148 7.26 1.80 -8.05
C PRO A 148 7.96 2.18 -6.74
N ASP A 149 7.79 3.42 -6.28
CA ASP A 149 8.42 3.97 -5.07
C ASP A 149 7.41 4.20 -3.94
N SER A 150 6.34 3.38 -3.93
CA SER A 150 5.23 3.54 -3.00
C SER A 150 5.70 3.39 -1.56
N LEU A 151 5.43 4.39 -0.73
CA LEU A 151 5.85 4.38 0.68
C LEU A 151 5.18 3.24 1.47
N VAL A 152 3.98 2.78 1.06
CA VAL A 152 3.37 1.59 1.66
C VAL A 152 4.14 0.32 1.28
N GLN A 153 4.58 0.16 0.03
CA GLN A 153 5.42 -0.98 -0.36
C GLN A 153 6.80 -0.95 0.32
N TRP A 154 7.30 0.23 0.69
CA TRP A 154 8.52 0.40 1.48
C TRP A 154 8.35 0.16 2.99
N GLY A 155 7.15 -0.22 3.44
CA GLY A 155 6.86 -0.56 4.83
C GLY A 155 6.64 0.64 5.76
N LEU A 156 6.52 1.88 5.22
CA LEU A 156 6.27 3.06 6.07
C LEU A 156 4.86 3.09 6.67
N PHE A 157 3.99 2.18 6.23
CA PHE A 157 2.63 2.02 6.72
C PHE A 157 2.39 0.68 7.43
N ASP A 158 3.43 -0.05 7.85
CA ASP A 158 3.30 -1.40 8.45
C ASP A 158 2.26 -1.49 9.58
N ALA A 159 2.08 -0.41 10.35
CA ALA A 159 1.11 -0.38 11.45
C ALA A 159 -0.34 -0.66 11.01
N ILE A 160 -0.73 -0.37 9.75
CA ILE A 160 -2.11 -0.66 9.29
C ILE A 160 -2.35 -2.14 9.02
N PHE A 161 -1.29 -2.91 8.79
CA PHE A 161 -1.38 -4.35 8.55
C PHE A 161 -1.35 -5.17 9.85
N SER A 162 -1.06 -4.51 10.98
CA SER A 162 -1.02 -5.14 12.29
C SER A 162 -2.32 -4.91 13.04
N ARG A 163 -2.95 -6.00 13.49
CA ARG A 163 -4.05 -5.92 14.44
C ARG A 163 -3.48 -5.76 15.84
N VAL A 164 -3.69 -4.60 16.46
CA VAL A 164 -3.19 -4.33 17.82
C VAL A 164 -4.09 -4.98 18.88
N GLU A 165 -5.39 -5.15 18.59
CA GLU A 165 -6.36 -5.64 19.57
C GLU A 165 -6.91 -7.03 19.19
N TYR A 166 -6.79 -7.98 20.13
CA TYR A 166 -7.46 -9.29 20.08
C TYR A 166 -8.41 -9.41 21.26
N VAL A 167 -9.52 -10.14 21.09
CA VAL A 167 -10.44 -10.41 22.20
C VAL A 167 -10.01 -11.69 22.92
N GLU A 168 -9.89 -11.61 24.24
CA GLU A 168 -9.62 -12.79 25.05
C GLU A 168 -10.80 -13.78 25.00
N SER A 169 -10.50 -15.08 24.94
CA SER A 169 -11.54 -16.11 24.80
C SER A 169 -12.64 -16.04 25.86
N TYR A 170 -12.29 -15.74 27.12
CA TYR A 170 -13.27 -15.64 28.21
C TYR A 170 -14.18 -14.42 28.09
N VAL A 171 -13.72 -13.35 27.43
CA VAL A 171 -14.52 -12.13 27.20
C VAL A 171 -15.53 -12.39 26.10
N ILE A 172 -15.08 -12.87 24.94
CA ILE A 172 -15.97 -13.09 23.80
C ILE A 172 -17.00 -14.20 24.08
N GLU A 173 -16.61 -15.28 24.75
CA GLU A 173 -17.53 -16.37 25.11
C GLU A 173 -18.65 -15.90 26.06
N ALA A 174 -18.33 -14.98 26.99
CA ALA A 174 -19.33 -14.37 27.85
C ALA A 174 -20.27 -13.41 27.09
N MET A 175 -19.82 -12.83 25.99
CA MET A 175 -20.57 -11.86 25.18
C MET A 175 -21.45 -12.51 24.12
N ILE A 176 -21.04 -13.66 23.54
CA ILE A 176 -21.75 -14.35 22.46
C ILE A 176 -23.27 -14.53 22.74
N PRO A 177 -23.72 -14.96 23.94
CA PRO A 177 -25.15 -15.07 24.22
C PRO A 177 -25.92 -13.76 24.05
N GLN A 178 -25.34 -12.65 24.50
CA GLN A 178 -25.94 -11.32 24.35
C GLN A 178 -25.89 -10.86 22.89
N LEU A 179 -24.76 -11.08 22.20
CA LEU A 179 -24.61 -10.75 20.78
C LEU A 179 -25.66 -11.47 19.91
N LEU A 180 -25.94 -12.75 20.18
CA LEU A 180 -26.99 -13.53 19.52
C LEU A 180 -28.40 -13.09 19.89
N ALA A 181 -28.62 -12.66 21.14
CA ALA A 181 -29.90 -12.13 21.56
C ALA A 181 -30.22 -10.79 20.86
N ASP A 182 -29.20 -9.92 20.72
CA ASP A 182 -29.31 -8.62 20.06
C ASP A 182 -29.36 -8.76 18.53
N ASN A 183 -28.76 -9.82 17.97
CA ASN A 183 -28.72 -10.11 16.53
C ASN A 183 -29.17 -11.55 16.22
N PRO A 184 -30.48 -11.87 16.34
CA PRO A 184 -30.96 -13.24 16.18
C PRO A 184 -30.62 -13.90 14.84
N GLN A 185 -30.44 -13.10 13.78
CA GLN A 185 -30.07 -13.58 12.45
C GLN A 185 -28.68 -14.24 12.40
N TRP A 186 -27.75 -13.84 13.27
CA TRP A 186 -26.38 -14.36 13.28
C TRP A 186 -26.32 -15.86 13.61
N ALA A 187 -27.30 -16.40 14.32
CA ALA A 187 -27.37 -17.83 14.57
C ALA A 187 -27.51 -18.63 13.27
N ALA A 188 -28.37 -18.17 12.36
CA ALA A 188 -28.58 -18.83 11.07
C ALA A 188 -27.36 -18.65 10.15
N GLU A 189 -26.79 -17.44 10.11
CA GLU A 189 -25.58 -17.15 9.32
C GLU A 189 -24.37 -17.97 9.79
N LEU A 190 -24.23 -18.18 11.11
CA LEU A 190 -23.16 -19.01 11.66
C LEU A 190 -23.31 -20.47 11.24
N GLU A 191 -24.52 -21.02 11.28
CA GLU A 191 -24.77 -22.41 10.86
C GLU A 191 -24.56 -22.59 9.35
N GLU A 192 -24.89 -21.59 8.53
CA GLU A 192 -24.57 -21.58 7.10
C GLU A 192 -23.05 -21.55 6.87
N ALA A 193 -22.31 -20.68 7.59
CA ALA A 193 -20.86 -20.61 7.49
C ALA A 193 -20.18 -21.94 7.89
N LYS A 194 -20.64 -22.58 8.98
CA LYS A 194 -20.16 -23.90 9.41
C LYS A 194 -20.46 -25.00 8.39
N ALA A 195 -21.60 -24.92 7.71
CA ALA A 195 -21.95 -25.89 6.67
C ALA A 195 -21.11 -25.72 5.40
N ALA A 196 -20.70 -24.49 5.08
CA ALA A 196 -19.87 -24.18 3.92
C ALA A 196 -18.39 -24.54 4.12
N ASP A 197 -17.87 -24.42 5.35
CA ASP A 197 -16.46 -24.65 5.68
C ASP A 197 -16.30 -25.57 6.91
N PRO A 198 -15.97 -26.86 6.70
CA PRO A 198 -15.72 -27.81 7.78
C PRO A 198 -14.48 -27.50 8.63
N GLU A 199 -13.47 -26.82 8.09
CA GLU A 199 -12.28 -26.43 8.85
C GLU A 199 -12.64 -25.30 9.82
N PHE A 200 -13.39 -24.29 9.35
CA PHE A 200 -13.98 -23.25 10.20
C PHE A 200 -14.87 -23.83 11.29
N ALA A 201 -15.76 -24.77 10.94
CA ALA A 201 -16.68 -25.39 11.90
C ALA A 201 -15.95 -26.17 13.01
N ALA A 202 -14.76 -26.70 12.71
CA ALA A 202 -13.92 -27.45 13.64
C ALA A 202 -13.00 -26.57 14.49
N ASP A 203 -12.91 -25.26 14.21
CA ASP A 203 -12.05 -24.32 14.94
C ASP A 203 -12.88 -23.38 15.85
N PRO A 204 -12.91 -23.64 17.18
CA PRO A 204 -13.59 -22.76 18.13
C PRO A 204 -13.06 -21.33 18.14
N TRP A 205 -11.78 -21.14 17.82
CA TRP A 205 -11.19 -19.82 17.74
C TRP A 205 -11.72 -19.07 16.52
N ALA A 206 -11.80 -19.72 15.36
CA ALA A 206 -12.37 -19.13 14.17
C ALA A 206 -13.83 -18.69 14.39
N ILE A 207 -14.63 -19.49 15.11
CA ILE A 207 -16.01 -19.12 15.46
C ILE A 207 -16.06 -17.92 16.41
N ARG A 208 -15.25 -17.89 17.47
CA ARG A 208 -15.16 -16.72 18.38
C ARG A 208 -14.78 -15.46 17.61
N TYR A 209 -13.81 -15.61 16.73
CA TYR A 209 -13.31 -14.54 15.89
C TYR A 209 -14.40 -14.03 14.93
N TRP A 210 -15.20 -14.92 14.33
CA TRP A 210 -16.37 -14.57 13.51
C TRP A 210 -17.36 -13.66 14.24
N PHE A 211 -17.61 -13.89 15.53
CA PHE A 211 -18.43 -12.99 16.36
C PHE A 211 -17.71 -11.67 16.62
N TYR A 212 -16.43 -11.73 17.00
CA TYR A 212 -15.65 -10.54 17.31
C TYR A 212 -15.61 -9.55 16.15
N GLU A 213 -15.40 -10.02 14.91
CA GLU A 213 -15.36 -9.19 13.70
C GLU A 213 -16.63 -8.37 13.46
N ARG A 214 -17.76 -8.80 14.02
CA ARG A 214 -19.07 -8.14 13.89
C ARG A 214 -19.38 -7.19 15.04
N THR A 215 -18.47 -7.05 15.99
CA THR A 215 -18.64 -6.15 17.11
C THR A 215 -18.12 -4.74 16.79
N PRO A 216 -18.61 -3.70 17.49
CA PRO A 216 -18.08 -2.34 17.35
C PRO A 216 -16.62 -2.18 17.79
N TRP A 217 -16.06 -3.15 18.53
CA TRP A 217 -14.68 -3.14 19.02
C TRP A 217 -13.70 -3.75 18.03
N TYR A 218 -14.18 -4.41 16.98
CA TYR A 218 -13.31 -4.90 15.92
C TYR A 218 -12.62 -3.72 15.22
N ASP A 219 -11.30 -3.81 15.07
CA ASP A 219 -10.55 -2.77 14.37
C ASP A 219 -10.85 -2.83 12.86
N GLN A 220 -11.86 -2.05 12.48
CA GLN A 220 -12.28 -1.89 11.09
C GLN A 220 -11.24 -1.18 10.23
N ARG A 221 -10.15 -0.66 10.80
CA ARG A 221 -9.10 0.07 10.07
C ARG A 221 -7.95 -0.82 9.62
N VAL A 222 -7.91 -2.08 10.05
CA VAL A 222 -6.89 -3.03 9.60
C VAL A 222 -6.94 -3.16 8.08
N ASN A 223 -5.78 -3.10 7.46
CA ASN A 223 -5.55 -3.13 6.01
C ASN A 223 -6.22 -1.98 5.23
N ILE A 224 -6.71 -0.93 5.90
CA ILE A 224 -7.21 0.28 5.23
C ILE A 224 -6.09 1.30 5.12
N TYR A 225 -5.88 1.80 3.91
CA TYR A 225 -4.89 2.82 3.65
C TYR A 225 -5.29 4.13 4.35
N PRO A 226 -4.38 4.74 5.14
CA PRO A 226 -4.71 5.92 5.91
C PRO A 226 -4.62 7.20 5.06
N VAL A 227 -4.10 7.13 3.84
CA VAL A 227 -4.09 8.27 2.91
C VAL A 227 -5.45 8.39 2.22
N GLY A 228 -6.11 9.54 2.38
CA GLY A 228 -7.35 9.86 1.67
C GLY A 228 -7.10 10.54 0.34
N TYR A 229 -8.01 10.33 -0.61
CA TYR A 229 -7.95 10.89 -1.96
C TYR A 229 -9.19 11.76 -2.15
N LEU A 230 -8.99 13.05 -2.44
CA LEU A 230 -10.05 13.97 -2.81
C LEU A 230 -10.07 14.12 -4.32
N ASP A 231 -11.12 13.61 -4.96
CA ASP A 231 -11.24 13.59 -6.42
C ASP A 231 -11.89 14.85 -6.98
N ASP A 232 -12.61 15.63 -6.17
CA ASP A 232 -13.23 16.89 -6.57
C ASP A 232 -12.43 18.09 -6.07
N ARG A 233 -12.16 19.04 -6.98
CA ARG A 233 -11.47 20.30 -6.68
C ARG A 233 -12.29 21.16 -5.72
N ALA A 234 -13.62 21.12 -5.80
CA ALA A 234 -14.50 21.86 -4.91
C ALA A 234 -14.30 21.44 -3.45
N ASP A 235 -14.09 20.14 -3.19
CA ASP A 235 -13.83 19.63 -1.84
C ASP A 235 -12.52 20.19 -1.31
N VAL A 236 -11.45 20.14 -2.11
CA VAL A 236 -10.12 20.68 -1.75
C VAL A 236 -10.19 22.17 -1.42
N ASP A 237 -10.90 22.95 -2.23
CA ASP A 237 -11.02 24.40 -2.06
C ASP A 237 -11.87 24.79 -0.85
N SER A 238 -12.77 23.91 -0.41
CA SER A 238 -13.62 24.11 0.78
C SER A 238 -12.90 23.83 2.10
N LEU A 239 -11.72 23.20 2.08
CA LEU A 239 -11.05 22.75 3.29
C LEU A 239 -10.59 23.91 4.18
N PRO A 240 -10.77 23.79 5.51
CA PRO A 240 -10.26 24.77 6.45
C PRO A 240 -8.74 24.56 6.61
N LEU A 241 -7.94 25.32 5.87
CA LEU A 241 -6.48 25.16 5.79
C LEU A 241 -5.72 26.25 6.56
N LYS A 242 -4.56 25.88 7.10
CA LYS A 242 -3.58 26.76 7.75
C LYS A 242 -2.17 26.48 7.24
#